data_AF-A0A147DLU6-F1
#
_entry.id   AF-A0A147DLU6-F1
#
_cell.length_a   1.000
_cell.length_b   1.000
_cell.length_c   1.000
_cell.angle_alpha   90.00
_cell.angle_beta   90.00
_cell.angle_gamma   90.00
#
_symmetry.space_group_name_H-M   'P 1'
#
loop_
_entity.id
_entity.type
_entity.pdbx_description
1 polymer ?
#
loop_
_entity_poly.entity_id
_entity_poly.type
_entity_poly.pdbx_seq_one_letter_code
_entity_poly.pdbx_strand_id
1 'polypeptide(L)'
;GRTLATVAGNVEQAEQVLGYATERSQAANAAVASGDKGEAVIAVRDAQHALAQVQQLTASATGAERAFAEAAARAEAMRADIEGDVAAARAMRSGDPALAAAVTRADTVLRQGSDPRDPIAAVDALTKANTEIDAALAAARGAQEQQQRAQRALDDALRDARARISQARDFISLRRGAVGTTARTRLSEAERALDDAVDLATSDPARALGAARAAEQYAAAAMDAANDDMGGWPGQGGGGNGAQLGGLVTGIVLGGLLGGRGGSFGGGSFGGGGFGG
;
A
#
# COMPACT_ATOMS: atom_id res chain seq x y z
N GLY A 1 1.31 -6.64 35.28
CA GLY A 1 0.75 -5.53 34.50
C GLY A 1 -0.46 -4.91 35.17
N ARG A 2 -0.97 -3.82 34.58
CA ARG A 2 -2.14 -3.06 35.06
C ARG A 2 -3.41 -3.93 35.15
N THR A 3 -3.51 -4.92 34.26
CA THR A 3 -4.62 -5.86 34.13
C THR A 3 -4.67 -6.91 35.24
N LEU A 4 -3.52 -7.47 35.65
CA LEU A 4 -3.47 -8.37 36.82
C LEU A 4 -3.84 -7.67 38.12
N ALA A 5 -3.48 -6.39 38.26
CA ALA A 5 -3.87 -5.60 39.43
C ALA A 5 -5.40 -5.43 39.51
N THR A 6 -6.08 -5.25 38.37
CA THR A 6 -7.54 -5.21 38.31
C THR A 6 -8.17 -6.56 38.71
N VAL A 7 -7.63 -7.68 38.22
CA VAL A 7 -8.14 -9.01 38.60
C VAL A 7 -7.92 -9.28 40.09
N ALA A 8 -6.74 -8.95 40.62
CA ALA A 8 -6.44 -9.10 42.05
C ALA A 8 -7.38 -8.27 42.92
N GLY A 9 -7.67 -7.01 42.56
CA GLY A 9 -8.62 -6.17 43.27
C GLY A 9 -10.05 -6.73 43.26
N ASN A 10 -10.49 -7.33 42.13
CA ASN A 10 -11.80 -7.98 42.05
C ASN A 10 -11.88 -9.21 42.98
N VAL A 11 -10.79 -9.95 43.15
CA VAL A 11 -10.71 -11.11 44.06
C VAL A 11 -10.74 -10.65 45.52
N GLU A 12 -9.93 -9.67 45.92
CA GLU A 12 -9.97 -9.09 47.27
C GLU A 12 -11.36 -8.54 47.61
N GLN A 13 -12.01 -7.86 46.66
CA GLN A 13 -13.37 -7.37 46.85
C GLN A 13 -14.38 -8.51 46.99
N ALA A 14 -14.25 -9.59 46.20
CA ALA A 14 -15.12 -10.76 46.30
C ALA A 14 -15.00 -11.44 47.68
N GLU A 15 -13.79 -11.54 48.24
CA GLU A 15 -13.57 -12.07 49.59
C GLU A 15 -14.26 -11.21 50.66
N GLN A 16 -14.16 -9.89 50.56
CA GLN A 16 -14.83 -8.96 51.48
C GLN A 16 -16.36 -9.07 51.40
N VAL A 17 -16.92 -9.11 50.18
CA VAL A 17 -18.38 -9.25 49.99
C VAL A 17 -18.87 -10.62 50.45
N LEU A 18 -18.09 -11.68 50.29
CA LEU A 18 -18.40 -13.01 50.81
C LEU A 18 -18.40 -13.05 52.35
N GLY A 19 -17.45 -12.35 52.97
CA GLY A 19 -17.43 -12.15 54.42
C GLY A 19 -18.72 -11.48 54.92
N TYR A 20 -19.14 -10.40 54.25
CA TYR A 20 -20.41 -9.73 54.55
C TYR A 20 -21.63 -10.64 54.32
N ALA A 21 -21.68 -11.39 53.22
CA ALA A 21 -22.75 -12.36 52.98
C ALA A 21 -22.86 -13.41 54.10
N THR A 22 -21.71 -13.86 54.61
CA THR A 22 -21.63 -14.82 55.73
C THR A 22 -22.16 -14.21 57.02
N GLU A 23 -21.76 -12.98 57.33
CA GLU A 23 -22.25 -12.23 58.50
C GLU A 23 -23.78 -12.06 58.44
N ARG A 24 -24.32 -11.63 57.29
CA ARG A 24 -25.77 -11.45 57.11
C ARG A 24 -26.53 -12.78 57.19
N SER A 25 -25.94 -13.89 56.71
CA SER A 25 -26.52 -15.22 56.88
C SER A 25 -26.58 -15.65 58.36
N GLN A 26 -25.54 -15.37 59.15
CA GLN A 26 -25.55 -15.62 60.58
C GLN A 26 -26.58 -14.76 61.32
N ALA A 27 -26.69 -13.48 60.97
CA ALA A 27 -27.70 -12.57 61.51
C ALA A 27 -29.14 -13.05 61.21
N ALA A 28 -29.39 -13.53 59.98
CA ALA A 28 -30.67 -14.12 59.60
C ALA A 28 -31.02 -15.34 60.48
N ASN A 29 -30.06 -16.25 60.70
CA ASN A 29 -30.27 -17.42 61.55
C ASN A 29 -30.60 -17.04 63.01
N ALA A 30 -29.91 -16.03 63.55
CA ALA A 30 -30.17 -15.52 64.89
C ALA A 30 -31.56 -14.87 65.00
N ALA A 31 -31.96 -14.07 64.01
CA ALA A 31 -33.28 -13.44 63.95
C ALA A 31 -34.41 -14.48 63.82
N VAL A 32 -34.20 -15.54 63.03
CA VAL A 32 -35.15 -16.68 62.97
C VAL A 32 -35.27 -17.36 64.35
N ALA A 33 -34.16 -17.59 65.05
CA ALA A 33 -34.17 -18.23 66.35
C ALA A 33 -34.84 -17.38 67.45
N SER A 34 -34.73 -16.05 67.38
CA SER A 34 -35.39 -15.12 68.30
C SER A 34 -36.84 -14.80 67.92
N GLY A 35 -37.31 -15.23 66.75
CA GLY A 35 -38.66 -14.96 66.25
C GLY A 35 -38.82 -13.61 65.55
N ASP A 36 -37.74 -12.85 65.33
CA ASP A 36 -37.76 -11.58 64.61
C ASP A 36 -37.75 -11.80 63.09
N LYS A 37 -38.94 -12.07 62.56
CA LYS A 37 -39.13 -12.34 61.13
C LYS A 37 -38.77 -11.14 60.23
N GLY A 38 -38.89 -9.91 60.74
CA GLY A 38 -38.60 -8.70 59.98
C GLY A 38 -37.11 -8.60 59.69
N GLU A 39 -36.29 -8.68 60.73
CA GLU A 39 -34.83 -8.65 60.60
C GLU A 39 -34.33 -9.87 59.82
N ALA A 40 -34.92 -11.06 60.01
CA ALA A 40 -34.55 -12.24 59.25
C ALA A 40 -34.71 -12.05 57.72
N VAL A 41 -35.80 -11.42 57.27
CA VAL A 41 -36.03 -11.17 55.84
C VAL A 41 -35.02 -10.17 55.27
N ILE A 42 -34.70 -9.12 56.01
CA ILE A 42 -33.71 -8.12 55.60
C ILE A 42 -32.33 -8.78 55.48
N ALA A 43 -31.90 -9.50 56.52
CA ALA A 43 -30.61 -10.18 56.56
C ALA A 43 -30.47 -11.24 55.44
N VAL A 44 -31.52 -12.00 55.12
CA VAL A 44 -31.50 -12.91 53.95
C VAL A 44 -31.34 -12.16 52.63
N ARG A 45 -32.06 -11.05 52.42
CA ARG A 45 -31.96 -10.26 51.19
C ARG A 45 -30.57 -9.66 51.03
N ASP A 46 -30.00 -9.10 52.10
CA ASP A 46 -28.64 -8.56 52.08
C ASP A 46 -27.63 -9.64 51.71
N ALA A 47 -27.74 -10.84 52.32
CA ALA A 47 -26.88 -11.98 51.99
C ALA A 47 -27.04 -12.42 50.52
N GLN A 48 -28.26 -12.44 49.99
CA GLN A 48 -28.53 -12.77 48.58
C GLN A 48 -27.92 -11.74 47.62
N HIS A 49 -28.07 -10.45 47.92
CA HIS A 49 -27.46 -9.38 47.13
C HIS A 49 -25.94 -9.47 47.13
N ALA A 50 -25.34 -9.73 48.30
CA ALA A 50 -23.90 -9.91 48.43
C ALA A 50 -23.40 -11.14 47.65
N LEU A 51 -24.11 -12.28 47.70
CA LEU A 51 -23.75 -13.47 46.92
C LEU A 51 -23.85 -13.23 45.40
N ALA A 52 -24.86 -12.50 44.93
CA ALA A 52 -24.97 -12.12 43.52
C ALA A 52 -23.78 -11.25 43.08
N GLN A 53 -23.32 -10.34 43.94
CA GLN A 53 -22.14 -9.52 43.68
C GLN A 53 -20.84 -10.35 43.68
N VAL A 54 -20.67 -11.31 44.58
CA VAL A 54 -19.55 -12.27 44.57
C VAL A 54 -19.51 -13.05 43.25
N GLN A 55 -20.66 -13.54 42.79
CA GLN A 55 -20.76 -14.24 41.50
C GLN A 55 -20.30 -13.37 40.34
N GLN A 56 -20.71 -12.09 40.30
CA GLN A 56 -20.31 -11.16 39.24
C GLN A 56 -18.79 -10.89 39.27
N LEU A 57 -18.20 -10.65 40.44
CA LEU A 57 -16.76 -10.41 40.60
C LEU A 57 -15.94 -11.65 40.19
N THR A 58 -16.37 -12.85 40.61
CA THR A 58 -15.70 -14.11 40.28
C THR A 58 -15.83 -14.46 38.79
N ALA A 59 -16.98 -14.18 38.18
CA ALA A 59 -17.16 -14.34 36.74
C ALA A 59 -16.26 -13.39 35.93
N SER A 60 -16.04 -12.16 36.42
CA SER A 60 -15.09 -11.23 35.80
C SER A 60 -13.64 -11.75 35.88
N ALA A 61 -13.25 -12.32 37.02
CA ALA A 61 -11.91 -12.90 37.20
C ALA A 61 -11.68 -14.12 36.28
N THR A 62 -12.64 -15.04 36.18
CA THR A 62 -12.53 -16.21 35.28
C THR A 62 -12.58 -15.82 33.79
N GLY A 63 -13.34 -14.79 33.44
CA GLY A 63 -13.32 -14.21 32.09
C GLY A 63 -11.96 -13.62 31.72
N ALA A 64 -11.25 -13.03 32.68
CA ALA A 64 -9.92 -12.46 32.46
C ALA A 64 -8.89 -13.55 32.09
N GLU A 65 -8.94 -14.73 32.72
CA GLU A 65 -8.02 -15.83 32.38
C GLU A 65 -8.09 -16.20 30.90
N ARG A 66 -9.30 -16.36 30.35
CA ARG A 66 -9.51 -16.64 28.92
C ARG A 66 -8.99 -15.51 28.04
N ALA A 67 -9.29 -14.27 28.39
CA ALA A 67 -8.82 -13.10 27.64
C ALA A 67 -7.29 -12.99 27.63
N PHE A 68 -6.63 -13.34 28.74
CA PHE A 68 -5.17 -13.36 28.83
C PHE A 68 -4.56 -14.47 27.97
N ALA A 69 -5.15 -15.66 27.97
CA ALA A 69 -4.71 -16.77 27.14
C ALA A 69 -4.84 -16.44 25.63
N GLU A 70 -5.95 -15.83 25.23
CA GLU A 70 -6.17 -15.35 23.87
C GLU A 70 -5.18 -14.25 23.47
N ALA A 71 -4.94 -13.27 24.36
CA ALA A 71 -3.95 -12.21 24.13
C ALA A 71 -2.53 -12.76 24.00
N ALA A 72 -2.15 -13.74 24.83
CA ALA A 72 -0.85 -14.41 24.74
C ALA A 72 -0.70 -15.17 23.42
N ALA A 73 -1.69 -15.96 23.02
CA ALA A 73 -1.67 -16.67 21.73
C ALA A 73 -1.59 -15.69 20.54
N ARG A 74 -2.32 -14.58 20.60
CA ARG A 74 -2.26 -13.52 19.59
C ARG A 74 -0.88 -12.85 19.55
N ALA A 75 -0.27 -12.59 20.71
CA ALA A 75 1.08 -12.02 20.77
C ALA A 75 2.10 -12.94 20.10
N GLU A 76 2.06 -14.24 20.34
CA GLU A 76 2.97 -15.20 19.70
C GLU A 76 2.76 -15.28 18.18
N ALA A 77 1.51 -15.26 17.70
CA ALA A 77 1.23 -15.19 16.27
C ALA A 77 1.82 -13.93 15.63
N MET A 78 1.62 -12.75 16.25
CA MET A 78 2.19 -11.50 15.75
C MET A 78 3.72 -11.47 15.79
N ARG A 79 4.37 -12.14 16.75
CA ARG A 79 5.83 -12.26 16.73
C ARG A 79 6.29 -13.00 15.48
N ALA A 80 5.66 -14.13 15.17
CA ALA A 80 5.99 -14.91 13.98
C ALA A 80 5.79 -14.10 12.68
N ASP A 81 4.70 -13.32 12.59
CA ASP A 81 4.44 -12.43 11.45
C ASP A 81 5.54 -11.37 11.32
N ILE A 82 5.86 -10.66 12.40
CA ILE A 82 6.92 -9.63 12.42
C ILE A 82 8.29 -10.23 12.08
N GLU A 83 8.62 -11.43 12.56
CA GLU A 83 9.85 -12.13 12.21
C GLU A 83 9.93 -12.41 10.69
N GLY A 84 8.81 -12.84 10.09
CA GLY A 84 8.67 -13.01 8.66
C GLY A 84 8.88 -11.70 7.88
N ASP A 85 8.28 -10.61 8.33
CA ASP A 85 8.40 -9.30 7.70
C ASP A 85 9.81 -8.71 7.83
N VAL A 86 10.45 -8.89 8.98
CA VAL A 86 11.86 -8.52 9.18
C VAL A 86 12.77 -9.31 8.23
N ALA A 87 12.53 -10.62 8.08
CA ALA A 87 13.28 -11.45 7.14
C ALA A 87 13.06 -10.98 5.68
N ALA A 88 11.82 -10.70 5.30
CA ALA A 88 11.47 -10.18 3.98
C ALA A 88 12.13 -8.82 3.71
N ALA A 89 12.07 -7.90 4.66
CA ALA A 89 12.68 -6.57 4.57
C ALA A 89 14.19 -6.65 4.35
N ARG A 90 14.88 -7.53 5.09
CA ARG A 90 16.33 -7.76 4.93
C ARG A 90 16.67 -8.37 3.57
N ALA A 91 15.84 -9.29 3.05
CA ALA A 91 16.04 -9.91 1.74
C ALA A 91 15.91 -8.90 0.58
N MET A 92 15.08 -7.86 0.73
CA MET A 92 14.89 -6.83 -0.30
C MET A 92 16.14 -5.99 -0.58
N ARG A 93 17.10 -5.90 0.36
CA ARG A 93 18.29 -5.03 0.28
C ARG A 93 17.96 -3.59 -0.13
N SER A 94 16.83 -3.07 0.37
CA SER A 94 16.41 -1.69 0.11
C SER A 94 17.34 -0.69 0.81
N GLY A 95 17.65 0.43 0.15
CA GLY A 95 18.33 1.58 0.75
C GLY A 95 17.38 2.55 1.49
N ASP A 96 16.11 2.20 1.63
CA ASP A 96 15.10 3.05 2.26
C ASP A 96 15.33 3.18 3.79
N PRO A 97 15.63 4.38 4.30
CA PRO A 97 15.85 4.60 5.73
C PRO A 97 14.59 4.35 6.57
N ALA A 98 13.39 4.52 6.00
CA ALA A 98 12.14 4.25 6.71
C ALA A 98 11.97 2.76 6.99
N LEU A 99 12.28 1.90 6.00
CA LEU A 99 12.29 0.45 6.17
C LEU A 99 13.36 0.00 7.18
N ALA A 100 14.56 0.58 7.13
CA ALA A 100 15.62 0.28 8.10
C ALA A 100 15.21 0.64 9.55
N ALA A 101 14.55 1.78 9.73
CA ALA A 101 14.04 2.21 11.04
C ALA A 101 12.88 1.32 11.52
N ALA A 102 12.00 0.86 10.63
CA ALA A 102 10.92 -0.07 10.96
C ALA A 102 11.47 -1.43 11.40
N VAL A 103 12.45 -1.98 10.68
CA VAL A 103 13.14 -3.22 11.05
C VAL A 103 13.81 -3.11 12.43
N THR A 104 14.48 -1.99 12.70
CA THR A 104 15.15 -1.77 14.01
C THR A 104 14.14 -1.73 15.16
N ARG A 105 12.97 -1.11 14.95
CA ARG A 105 11.89 -1.08 15.94
C ARG A 105 11.28 -2.46 16.14
N ALA A 106 11.00 -3.19 15.06
CA ALA A 106 10.52 -4.57 15.11
C ALA A 106 11.49 -5.49 15.88
N ASP A 107 12.79 -5.46 15.57
CA ASP A 107 13.82 -6.22 16.30
C ASP A 107 13.87 -5.86 17.79
N THR A 108 13.58 -4.61 18.14
CA THR A 108 13.54 -4.17 19.53
C THR A 108 12.35 -4.78 20.27
N VAL A 109 11.16 -4.77 19.65
CA VAL A 109 9.95 -5.37 20.24
C VAL A 109 10.07 -6.89 20.35
N LEU A 110 10.66 -7.56 19.33
CA LEU A 110 10.91 -8.99 19.37
C LEU A 110 11.87 -9.38 20.50
N ARG A 111 12.96 -8.62 20.70
CA ARG A 111 13.94 -8.87 21.78
C ARG A 111 13.41 -8.59 23.18
N GLN A 112 12.48 -7.64 23.33
CA GLN A 112 11.89 -7.33 24.63
C GLN A 112 11.03 -8.49 25.19
N GLY A 113 10.56 -9.41 24.33
CA GLY A 113 9.74 -10.54 24.73
C GLY A 113 8.33 -10.15 25.18
N SER A 114 7.58 -11.10 25.72
CA SER A 114 6.27 -10.89 26.36
C SER A 114 6.48 -10.95 27.87
N ASP A 115 6.05 -9.93 28.63
CA ASP A 115 5.80 -10.14 30.06
C ASP A 115 4.53 -11.01 30.18
N PRO A 116 4.62 -12.25 30.70
CA PRO A 116 3.44 -13.10 30.88
C PRO A 116 2.38 -12.45 31.78
N ARG A 117 2.78 -11.45 32.57
CA ARG A 117 1.93 -10.71 33.50
C ARG A 117 1.24 -9.50 32.85
N ASP A 118 1.52 -9.20 31.59
CA ASP A 118 0.89 -8.13 30.83
C ASP A 118 0.81 -8.46 29.31
N PRO A 119 0.05 -9.50 28.92
CA PRO A 119 -0.08 -9.88 27.52
C PRO A 119 -0.76 -8.81 26.67
N ILE A 120 -1.57 -7.93 27.28
CA ILE A 120 -2.21 -6.81 26.57
C ILE A 120 -1.16 -5.77 26.14
N ALA A 121 -0.27 -5.37 27.05
CA ALA A 121 0.82 -4.46 26.69
C ALA A 121 1.74 -5.05 25.61
N ALA A 122 1.97 -6.38 25.64
CA ALA A 122 2.71 -7.07 24.59
C ALA A 122 1.97 -6.99 23.23
N VAL A 123 0.66 -7.23 23.21
CA VAL A 123 -0.18 -7.12 22.01
C VAL A 123 -0.13 -5.71 21.42
N ASP A 124 -0.21 -4.68 22.26
CA ASP A 124 -0.16 -3.28 21.81
C ASP A 124 1.19 -2.93 21.17
N ALA A 125 2.30 -3.33 21.81
CA ALA A 125 3.65 -3.10 21.30
C ALA A 125 3.89 -3.83 19.96
N LEU A 126 3.46 -5.09 19.87
CA LEU A 126 3.55 -5.89 18.64
C LEU A 126 2.68 -5.33 17.53
N THR A 127 1.43 -4.95 17.81
CA THR A 127 0.52 -4.34 16.82
C THR A 127 1.13 -3.09 16.20
N LYS A 128 1.75 -2.24 17.03
CA LYS A 128 2.43 -1.03 16.56
C LYS A 128 3.63 -1.37 15.66
N ALA A 129 4.48 -2.30 16.08
CA ALA A 129 5.63 -2.73 15.27
C ALA A 129 5.21 -3.36 13.94
N ASN A 130 4.19 -4.22 13.96
CA ASN A 130 3.62 -4.85 12.77
C ASN A 130 3.11 -3.81 11.77
N THR A 131 2.28 -2.88 12.24
CA THR A 131 1.73 -1.80 11.40
C THR A 131 2.86 -0.96 10.77
N GLU A 132 3.91 -0.68 11.52
CA GLU A 132 5.06 0.11 11.03
C GLU A 132 5.88 -0.64 9.98
N ILE A 133 6.17 -1.93 10.19
CA ILE A 133 6.96 -2.73 9.23
C ILE A 133 6.16 -3.05 7.97
N ASP A 134 4.86 -3.34 8.09
CA ASP A 134 3.94 -3.55 6.96
C ASP A 134 3.91 -2.33 6.03
N ALA A 135 3.69 -1.15 6.61
CA ALA A 135 3.63 0.09 5.85
C ALA A 135 4.95 0.39 5.13
N ALA A 136 6.08 0.16 5.80
CA ALA A 136 7.40 0.37 5.21
C ALA A 136 7.71 -0.66 4.11
N LEU A 137 7.35 -1.93 4.30
CA LEU A 137 7.49 -2.97 3.27
C LEU A 137 6.64 -2.67 2.05
N ALA A 138 5.38 -2.26 2.24
CA ALA A 138 4.48 -1.88 1.16
C ALA A 138 5.05 -0.71 0.35
N ALA A 139 5.56 0.32 1.02
CA ALA A 139 6.20 1.47 0.38
C ALA A 139 7.45 1.05 -0.42
N ALA A 140 8.33 0.23 0.17
CA ALA A 140 9.54 -0.23 -0.47
C ALA A 140 9.25 -1.12 -1.70
N ARG A 141 8.26 -2.01 -1.62
CA ARG A 141 7.81 -2.83 -2.76
C ARG A 141 7.25 -1.95 -3.87
N GLY A 142 6.39 -0.98 -3.51
CA GLY A 142 5.84 0.00 -4.46
C GLY A 142 6.92 0.80 -5.18
N ALA A 143 7.97 1.23 -4.47
CA ALA A 143 9.10 1.93 -5.06
C ALA A 143 9.92 1.04 -6.03
N GLN A 144 10.22 -0.21 -5.64
CA GLN A 144 10.90 -1.16 -6.52
C GLN A 144 10.10 -1.46 -7.79
N GLU A 145 8.80 -1.67 -7.67
CA GLU A 145 7.94 -1.89 -8.84
C GLU A 145 7.89 -0.68 -9.77
N GLN A 146 7.79 0.54 -9.22
CA GLN A 146 7.83 1.77 -10.00
C GLN A 146 9.15 1.91 -10.75
N GLN A 147 10.28 1.64 -10.10
CA GLN A 147 11.60 1.66 -10.72
C GLN A 147 11.70 0.61 -11.85
N GLN A 148 11.23 -0.62 -11.64
CA GLN A 148 11.21 -1.65 -12.68
C GLN A 148 10.30 -1.31 -13.86
N ARG A 149 9.17 -0.63 -13.61
CA ARG A 149 8.30 -0.13 -14.68
C ARG A 149 8.98 0.99 -15.45
N ALA A 150 9.61 1.93 -14.77
CA ALA A 150 10.37 3.02 -15.39
C ALA A 150 11.53 2.47 -16.24
N GLN A 151 12.25 1.47 -15.75
CA GLN A 151 13.34 0.82 -16.50
C GLN A 151 12.86 0.19 -17.81
N ARG A 152 11.76 -0.58 -17.76
CA ARG A 152 11.19 -1.20 -18.97
C ARG A 152 10.73 -0.16 -19.98
N ALA A 153 10.03 0.87 -19.52
CA ALA A 153 9.60 1.98 -20.37
C ALA A 153 10.79 2.77 -20.95
N LEU A 154 11.87 2.93 -20.18
CA LEU A 154 13.11 3.56 -20.65
C LEU A 154 13.76 2.74 -21.76
N ASP A 155 13.85 1.42 -21.60
CA ASP A 155 14.47 0.54 -22.61
C ASP A 155 13.71 0.63 -23.95
N ASP A 156 12.37 0.70 -23.91
CA ASP A 156 11.53 0.93 -25.09
C ASP A 156 11.79 2.32 -25.70
N ALA A 157 11.72 3.38 -24.89
CA ALA A 157 11.91 4.76 -25.37
C ALA A 157 13.32 4.99 -25.95
N LEU A 158 14.37 4.40 -25.37
CA LEU A 158 15.73 4.48 -25.92
C LEU A 158 15.85 3.80 -27.28
N ARG A 159 15.16 2.67 -27.49
CA ARG A 159 15.13 2.01 -28.81
C ARG A 159 14.44 2.91 -29.84
N ASP A 160 13.28 3.45 -29.50
CA ASP A 160 12.49 4.29 -30.40
C ASP A 160 13.19 5.62 -30.71
N ALA A 161 13.77 6.28 -29.71
CA ALA A 161 14.56 7.50 -29.86
C ALA A 161 15.74 7.29 -30.81
N ARG A 162 16.52 6.20 -30.62
CA ARG A 162 17.65 5.86 -31.49
C ARG A 162 17.21 5.64 -32.94
N ALA A 163 16.11 4.91 -33.15
CA ALA A 163 15.56 4.66 -34.48
C ALA A 163 15.13 5.96 -35.18
N ARG A 164 14.38 6.82 -34.49
CA ARG A 164 13.91 8.12 -35.01
C ARG A 164 15.07 9.08 -35.30
N ILE A 165 16.05 9.16 -34.41
CA ILE A 165 17.25 9.98 -34.61
C ILE A 165 18.05 9.49 -35.81
N SER A 166 18.24 8.17 -35.97
CA SER A 166 18.91 7.61 -37.14
C SER A 166 18.16 7.97 -38.43
N GLN A 167 16.83 7.80 -38.43
CA GLN A 167 16.01 8.14 -39.59
C GLN A 167 16.13 9.64 -39.95
N ALA A 168 16.06 10.53 -38.96
CA ALA A 168 16.17 11.97 -39.15
C ALA A 168 17.56 12.37 -39.65
N ARG A 169 18.61 11.80 -39.06
CA ARG A 169 19.99 11.99 -39.49
C ARG A 169 20.19 11.56 -40.94
N ASP A 170 19.70 10.38 -41.31
CA ASP A 170 19.82 9.86 -42.68
C ASP A 170 19.06 10.76 -43.67
N PHE A 171 17.82 11.15 -43.34
CA PHE A 171 17.00 12.02 -44.18
C PHE A 171 17.65 13.39 -44.44
N ILE A 172 18.15 14.03 -43.38
CA ILE A 172 18.80 15.34 -43.42
C ILE A 172 20.16 15.26 -44.14
N SER A 173 20.93 14.20 -43.90
CA SER A 173 22.27 14.04 -44.48
C SER A 173 22.24 13.86 -46.01
N LEU A 174 21.27 13.11 -46.53
CA LEU A 174 21.06 12.90 -47.97
C LEU A 174 20.58 14.17 -48.70
N ARG A 175 20.09 15.17 -47.96
CA ARG A 175 19.46 16.40 -48.51
C ARG A 175 20.11 17.67 -47.96
N ARG A 176 21.43 17.64 -47.80
CA ARG A 176 22.21 18.71 -47.14
C ARG A 176 22.10 20.09 -47.82
N GLY A 177 21.75 20.15 -49.10
CA GLY A 177 21.50 21.41 -49.82
C GLY A 177 20.06 21.94 -49.71
N ALA A 178 19.11 21.08 -49.33
CA ALA A 178 17.68 21.37 -49.24
C ALA A 178 17.24 21.78 -47.83
N VAL A 179 17.81 21.11 -46.84
CA VAL A 179 17.37 21.20 -45.45
C VAL A 179 18.04 22.39 -44.76
N GLY A 180 17.24 23.21 -44.11
CA GLY A 180 17.64 24.42 -43.38
C GLY A 180 18.31 24.15 -42.03
N THR A 181 18.70 25.23 -41.37
CA THR A 181 19.40 25.17 -40.07
C THR A 181 18.51 24.68 -38.94
N THR A 182 17.20 24.98 -38.99
CA THR A 182 16.25 24.60 -37.94
C THR A 182 16.20 23.09 -37.73
N ALA A 183 16.04 22.30 -38.80
CA ALA A 183 16.01 20.85 -38.74
C ALA A 183 17.31 20.27 -38.15
N ARG A 184 18.47 20.85 -38.49
CA ARG A 184 19.78 20.42 -37.95
C ARG A 184 19.92 20.76 -36.47
N THR A 185 19.47 21.92 -36.04
CA THR A 185 19.46 22.30 -34.63
C THR A 185 18.58 21.34 -33.83
N ARG A 186 17.37 21.03 -34.31
CA ARG A 186 16.47 20.05 -33.67
C ARG A 186 17.08 18.65 -33.61
N LEU A 187 17.77 18.20 -34.66
CA LEU A 187 18.49 16.93 -34.62
C LEU A 187 19.57 16.92 -33.54
N SER A 188 20.34 18.02 -33.41
CA SER A 188 21.36 18.13 -32.36
C SER A 188 20.75 18.17 -30.94
N GLU A 189 19.60 18.81 -30.76
CA GLU A 189 18.84 18.77 -29.50
C GLU A 189 18.34 17.33 -29.19
N ALA A 190 17.91 16.59 -30.21
CA ALA A 190 17.51 15.19 -30.06
C ALA A 190 18.67 14.30 -29.62
N GLU A 191 19.83 14.44 -30.25
CA GLU A 191 21.05 13.71 -29.90
C GLU A 191 21.49 14.03 -28.47
N ARG A 192 21.48 15.31 -28.07
CA ARG A 192 21.80 15.72 -26.70
C ARG A 192 20.84 15.12 -25.67
N ALA A 193 19.54 15.14 -25.94
CA ALA A 193 18.56 14.55 -25.04
C ALA A 193 18.69 13.01 -24.94
N LEU A 194 19.11 12.34 -26.01
CA LEU A 194 19.43 10.92 -25.98
C LEU A 194 20.65 10.63 -25.12
N ASP A 195 21.70 11.45 -25.21
CA ASP A 195 22.89 11.33 -24.37
C ASP A 195 22.54 11.51 -22.89
N ASP A 196 21.76 12.55 -22.54
CA ASP A 196 21.25 12.77 -21.19
C ASP A 196 20.44 11.55 -20.68
N ALA A 197 19.63 10.92 -21.54
CA ALA A 197 18.87 9.73 -21.19
C ALA A 197 19.78 8.52 -20.91
N VAL A 198 20.84 8.33 -21.68
CA VAL A 198 21.81 7.25 -21.49
C VAL A 198 22.61 7.44 -20.20
N ASP A 199 23.06 8.66 -19.92
CA ASP A 199 23.81 8.99 -18.71
C ASP A 199 22.98 8.77 -17.43
N LEU A 200 21.68 9.07 -17.49
CA LEU A 200 20.75 8.88 -16.37
C LEU A 200 20.26 7.44 -16.22
N ALA A 201 20.42 6.58 -17.24
CA ALA A 201 19.73 5.28 -17.33
C ALA A 201 19.97 4.36 -16.11
N THR A 202 21.16 4.41 -15.50
CA THR A 202 21.50 3.55 -14.36
C THR A 202 21.25 4.19 -12.99
N SER A 203 21.14 5.53 -12.94
CA SER A 203 21.03 6.27 -11.68
C SER A 203 19.61 6.76 -11.41
N ASP A 204 18.89 7.17 -12.45
CA ASP A 204 17.51 7.66 -12.36
C ASP A 204 16.72 7.30 -13.64
N PRO A 205 16.18 6.06 -13.72
CA PRO A 205 15.42 5.61 -14.89
C PRO A 205 14.18 6.45 -15.19
N ALA A 206 13.59 7.11 -14.18
CA ALA A 206 12.42 7.95 -14.36
C ALA A 206 12.78 9.26 -15.06
N ARG A 207 13.87 9.91 -14.65
CA ARG A 207 14.40 11.10 -15.36
C ARG A 207 14.94 10.74 -16.74
N ALA A 208 15.64 9.61 -16.85
CA ALA A 208 16.13 9.10 -18.13
C ALA A 208 14.99 8.89 -19.15
N LEU A 209 13.86 8.35 -18.70
CA LEU A 209 12.67 8.15 -19.55
C LEU A 209 12.14 9.49 -20.08
N GLY A 210 12.13 10.54 -19.25
CA GLY A 210 11.77 11.88 -19.68
C GLY A 210 12.70 12.42 -20.78
N ALA A 211 14.02 12.24 -20.61
CA ALA A 211 15.02 12.65 -21.60
C ALA A 211 14.89 11.85 -22.91
N ALA A 212 14.66 10.54 -22.85
CA ALA A 212 14.44 9.71 -24.04
C ALA A 212 13.20 10.17 -24.84
N ARG A 213 12.08 10.47 -24.15
CA ARG A 213 10.88 11.01 -24.78
C ARG A 213 11.08 12.41 -25.35
N ALA A 214 11.94 13.23 -24.75
CA ALA A 214 12.32 14.52 -25.31
C ALA A 214 13.14 14.33 -26.60
N ALA A 215 14.06 13.37 -26.62
CA ALA A 215 14.83 13.00 -27.80
C ALA A 215 13.93 12.59 -28.97
N GLU A 216 12.89 11.78 -28.71
CA GLU A 216 11.88 11.43 -29.72
C GLU A 216 11.14 12.64 -30.28
N GLN A 217 10.73 13.58 -29.42
CA GLN A 217 10.03 14.80 -29.82
C GLN A 217 10.91 15.72 -30.66
N TYR A 218 12.17 15.90 -30.29
CA TYR A 218 13.13 16.67 -31.07
C TYR A 218 13.44 16.02 -32.42
N ALA A 219 13.54 14.69 -32.47
CA ALA A 219 13.72 13.95 -33.73
C ALA A 219 12.52 14.10 -34.67
N ALA A 220 11.29 14.07 -34.13
CA ALA A 220 10.08 14.37 -34.89
C ALA A 220 10.07 15.81 -35.42
N ALA A 221 10.37 16.79 -34.55
CA ALA A 221 10.47 18.20 -34.95
C ALA A 221 11.56 18.46 -36.01
N ALA A 222 12.66 17.69 -35.96
CA ALA A 222 13.71 17.74 -36.98
C ALA A 222 13.20 17.24 -38.34
N MET A 223 12.43 16.16 -38.35
CA MET A 223 11.79 15.62 -39.56
C MET A 223 10.75 16.57 -40.13
N ASP A 224 9.89 17.14 -39.29
CA ASP A 224 8.85 18.08 -39.73
C ASP A 224 9.49 19.32 -40.37
N ALA A 225 10.48 19.92 -39.71
CA ALA A 225 11.22 21.06 -40.26
C ALA A 225 11.94 20.71 -41.57
N ALA A 226 12.53 19.51 -41.67
CA ALA A 226 13.20 19.08 -42.90
C ALA A 226 12.21 18.84 -44.06
N ASN A 227 10.97 18.41 -43.77
CA ASN A 227 9.92 18.27 -44.77
C ASN A 227 9.36 19.63 -45.21
N ASP A 228 9.18 20.57 -44.28
CA ASP A 228 8.74 21.93 -44.60
C ASP A 228 9.74 22.65 -45.51
N ASP A 229 11.04 22.50 -45.25
CA ASP A 229 12.10 23.05 -46.10
C ASP A 229 12.03 22.49 -47.55
N MET A 230 11.62 21.23 -47.71
CA MET A 230 11.43 20.60 -49.02
C MET A 230 10.15 21.06 -49.73
N GLY A 231 9.09 21.34 -48.97
CA GLY A 231 7.81 21.86 -49.50
C GLY A 231 7.83 23.36 -49.82
N GLY A 232 8.74 24.11 -49.19
CA GLY A 232 8.90 25.56 -49.35
C GLY A 232 9.78 25.99 -50.52
N TRP A 233 10.36 25.06 -51.30
CA TRP A 233 11.22 25.40 -52.44
C TRP A 233 10.43 26.09 -53.57
N PRO A 234 10.69 27.37 -53.89
CA PRO A 234 10.06 28.05 -55.01
C PRO A 234 10.78 27.60 -56.29
N GLY A 235 10.30 26.50 -56.86
CA GLY A 235 10.90 25.89 -58.06
C GLY A 235 10.03 24.83 -58.74
N GLN A 236 9.03 24.28 -58.06
CA GLN A 236 7.99 23.43 -58.67
C GLN A 236 6.67 24.22 -58.85
N GLY A 237 6.78 25.45 -59.34
CA GLY A 237 5.66 26.19 -59.91
C GLY A 237 5.51 25.82 -61.38
N GLY A 238 4.77 24.76 -61.67
CA GLY A 238 4.58 24.25 -63.03
C GLY A 238 3.27 23.50 -63.20
N GLY A 239 2.15 24.23 -63.07
CA GLY A 239 0.87 23.98 -63.76
C GLY A 239 0.11 22.70 -63.45
N GLY A 240 -1.01 22.82 -62.72
CA GLY A 240 -2.03 21.78 -62.69
C GLY A 240 -3.08 22.01 -61.63
N ASN A 241 -4.22 22.58 -62.02
CA ASN A 241 -5.44 22.62 -61.22
C ASN A 241 -5.78 21.23 -60.65
N GLY A 242 -6.12 21.18 -59.36
CA GLY A 242 -6.91 20.08 -58.81
C GLY A 242 -6.58 19.75 -57.37
N ALA A 243 -7.50 20.17 -56.47
CA ALA A 243 -7.95 19.54 -55.23
C ALA A 243 -6.94 18.85 -54.28
N GLN A 244 -7.34 18.78 -52.99
CA GLN A 244 -6.90 17.74 -52.03
C GLN A 244 -5.46 17.94 -51.49
N LEU A 245 -5.13 17.96 -50.19
CA LEU A 245 -5.75 17.53 -48.94
C LEU A 245 -5.09 18.34 -47.80
N GLY A 246 -5.87 19.15 -47.10
CA GLY A 246 -5.51 19.66 -45.78
C GLY A 246 -6.00 18.70 -44.72
N GLY A 247 -5.08 18.22 -43.87
CA GLY A 247 -5.41 17.59 -42.59
C GLY A 247 -5.77 16.11 -42.66
N LEU A 248 -4.77 15.24 -42.65
CA LEU A 248 -4.92 13.91 -42.07
C LEU A 248 -3.74 13.61 -41.15
N VAL A 249 -4.04 13.81 -39.86
CA VAL A 249 -3.50 13.07 -38.73
C VAL A 249 -3.15 11.65 -39.16
N THR A 250 -1.87 11.37 -39.34
CA THR A 250 -1.36 9.99 -39.44
C THR A 250 -0.86 9.61 -38.05
N GLY A 251 -1.83 9.25 -37.21
CA GLY A 251 -1.59 8.41 -36.06
C GLY A 251 -1.01 7.09 -36.55
N ILE A 252 0.30 6.94 -36.38
CA ILE A 252 0.98 5.67 -36.60
C ILE A 252 0.69 4.80 -35.37
N VAL A 253 -0.39 4.03 -35.47
CA VAL A 253 -0.56 2.79 -34.71
C VAL A 253 0.21 1.71 -35.47
N LEU A 254 1.48 1.52 -35.11
CA LEU A 254 2.25 0.34 -35.46
C LEU A 254 2.22 -0.59 -34.23
N GLY A 255 1.42 -1.64 -34.30
CA GLY A 255 1.42 -2.63 -33.23
C GLY A 255 0.32 -3.68 -33.33
N GLY A 256 0.59 -4.76 -34.08
CA GLY A 256 0.07 -6.09 -33.76
C GLY A 256 -1.26 -6.49 -34.39
N LEU A 257 -1.21 -7.04 -35.60
CA LEU A 257 -2.21 -8.00 -36.07
C LEU A 257 -1.50 -9.24 -36.62
N LEU A 258 -1.12 -10.13 -35.71
CA LEU A 258 -0.76 -11.51 -36.04
C LEU A 258 -1.17 -12.43 -34.87
N GLY A 259 -2.19 -13.26 -35.11
CA GLY A 259 -2.67 -14.33 -34.22
C GLY A 259 -3.64 -13.85 -33.14
N GLY A 260 -4.85 -14.37 -32.94
CA GLY A 260 -5.42 -15.66 -33.30
C GLY A 260 -5.95 -16.34 -32.03
N ARG A 261 -7.27 -16.20 -31.77
CA ARG A 261 -8.18 -16.89 -30.81
C ARG A 261 -9.12 -15.83 -30.22
N GLY A 262 -10.42 -15.84 -30.46
CA GLY A 262 -11.34 -16.95 -30.17
C GLY A 262 -11.93 -16.73 -28.78
N GLY A 263 -13.14 -16.17 -28.69
CA GLY A 263 -13.79 -15.90 -27.40
C GLY A 263 -15.09 -15.11 -27.53
N SER A 264 -16.17 -15.82 -27.80
CA SER A 264 -17.55 -15.35 -27.86
C SER A 264 -18.09 -14.96 -26.48
N PHE A 265 -18.52 -13.72 -26.27
CA PHE A 265 -19.54 -13.31 -25.29
C PHE A 265 -20.23 -12.07 -25.88
N GLY A 266 -21.50 -12.10 -26.28
CA GLY A 266 -22.64 -12.52 -25.48
C GLY A 266 -23.34 -11.27 -24.95
N GLY A 267 -23.90 -10.45 -25.85
CA GLY A 267 -24.73 -9.31 -25.50
C GLY A 267 -26.13 -9.80 -25.11
N GLY A 268 -26.55 -9.50 -23.89
CA GLY A 268 -27.86 -9.87 -23.36
C GLY A 268 -28.28 -8.96 -22.22
N SER A 269 -29.28 -8.14 -22.52
CA SER A 269 -30.44 -7.78 -21.68
C SER A 269 -30.21 -7.41 -20.21
N PHE A 270 -30.56 -6.17 -19.82
CA PHE A 270 -31.45 -5.93 -18.68
C PHE A 270 -32.25 -4.64 -18.90
N GLY A 271 -33.54 -4.84 -19.17
CA GLY A 271 -34.59 -3.84 -18.98
C GLY A 271 -35.54 -4.29 -17.86
N GLY A 272 -36.29 -3.32 -17.34
CA GLY A 272 -37.33 -3.49 -16.31
C GLY A 272 -36.82 -3.02 -14.94
N GLY A 273 -37.50 -2.15 -14.20
CA GLY A 273 -38.94 -1.91 -14.09
C GLY A 273 -39.24 -1.83 -12.59
N GLY A 274 -39.91 -0.76 -12.15
CA GLY A 274 -39.94 -0.32 -10.75
C GLY A 274 -40.93 -1.01 -9.82
N PHE A 275 -40.86 -0.63 -8.55
CA PHE A 275 -41.87 -0.65 -7.48
C PHE A 275 -41.43 0.47 -6.49
N GLY A 276 -42.26 1.31 -5.87
CA GLY A 276 -43.65 1.16 -5.48
C GLY A 276 -43.72 0.66 -4.04
N GLY A 277 -43.74 1.57 -3.06
CA GLY A 277 -43.81 1.29 -1.62
C GLY A 277 -43.22 2.41 -0.77
#